data_AF-A0A519TKD4-F1
#
_entry.id   AF-A0A519TKD4-F1
#
_cell.length_a   1.000
_cell.length_b   1.000
_cell.length_c   1.000
_cell.angle_alpha   90.00
_cell.angle_beta   90.00
_cell.angle_gamma   90.00
#
_symmetry.space_group_name_H-M   'P 1'
#
loop_
_entity.id
_entity.type
_entity.pdbx_description
1 polymer ?
#
loop_
_entity_poly.entity_id
_entity_poly.type
_entity_poly.pdbx_seq_one_letter_code
_entity_poly.pdbx_strand_id
1 'polypeptide(L)'
;NGAGKTTLFRMITDQLKPDAGTFEVGPTVQTAYIDQQHDSLDGSKSVFDTISGGTETMLMAGRQVNSRAYVSKFNFAGGDQEKKVGSLSGGEKNRVHLAMTLKQGANLLLLDEPTNDLDVNAIRALEDALESFAGCAVIISHDRWFLDRLATHILAFEGDSEVVWFEGNFSDYEEAKRKRLGDVEPKRVRYKKLG
;
A
#
# COMPACT_ATOMS: atom_id res chain seq x y z
N ASN A 1 13.32 -4.21 9.19
CA ASN A 1 12.94 -3.11 10.10
C ASN A 1 14.14 -2.23 10.43
N GLY A 2 13.96 -0.91 10.45
CA GLY A 2 15.03 0.06 10.78
C GLY A 2 15.96 0.45 9.62
N ALA A 3 15.64 0.09 8.38
CA ALA A 3 16.49 0.35 7.21
C ALA A 3 16.23 1.69 6.50
N GLY A 4 15.25 2.49 6.94
CA GLY A 4 14.92 3.78 6.33
C GLY A 4 13.73 3.77 5.36
N LYS A 5 13.01 2.65 5.23
CA LYS A 5 11.81 2.55 4.36
C LYS A 5 10.72 3.57 4.72
N THR A 6 10.34 3.64 6.00
CA THR A 6 9.39 4.65 6.50
C THR A 6 9.97 6.07 6.43
N THR A 7 11.30 6.23 6.50
CA THR A 7 11.97 7.53 6.29
C THR A 7 11.74 8.03 4.86
N LEU A 8 11.81 7.15 3.86
CA LEU A 8 11.49 7.48 2.47
C LEU A 8 10.04 7.97 2.34
N PHE A 9 9.08 7.30 2.98
CA PHE A 9 7.68 7.74 2.97
C PHE A 9 7.51 9.13 3.57
N ARG A 10 8.19 9.41 4.69
CA ARG A 10 8.16 10.75 5.32
C ARG A 10 8.77 11.83 4.42
N MET A 11 9.75 11.49 3.58
CA MET A 11 10.26 12.42 2.57
C MET A 11 9.24 12.65 1.44
N ILE A 12 8.56 11.58 0.97
CA ILE A 12 7.49 11.70 -0.05
C ILE A 12 6.33 12.58 0.45
N THR A 13 5.94 12.44 1.72
CA THR A 13 4.83 13.18 2.32
C THR A 13 5.22 14.56 2.87
N ASP A 14 6.44 15.03 2.57
CA ASP A 14 7.01 16.30 3.03
C ASP A 14 7.10 16.46 4.57
N GLN A 15 7.06 15.35 5.31
CA GLN A 15 7.19 15.31 6.77
C GLN A 15 8.66 15.31 7.22
N LEU A 16 9.59 15.01 6.32
CA LEU A 16 11.03 14.97 6.58
C LEU A 16 11.80 15.51 5.37
N LYS A 17 12.84 16.31 5.62
CA LYS A 17 13.75 16.80 4.58
C LYS A 17 15.01 15.93 4.52
N PRO A 18 15.62 15.77 3.33
CA PRO A 18 16.89 15.07 3.22
C PRO A 18 18.01 15.85 3.93
N ASP A 19 18.91 15.14 4.63
CA ASP A 19 20.08 15.76 5.27
C ASP A 19 21.08 16.29 4.23
N ALA A 20 21.18 15.64 3.07
CA ALA A 20 22.00 16.03 1.94
C ALA A 20 21.37 15.54 0.61
N GLY A 21 21.75 16.16 -0.51
CA GLY A 21 21.19 15.87 -1.83
C GLY A 21 19.86 16.57 -2.08
N THR A 22 19.12 16.10 -3.08
CA THR A 22 17.83 16.67 -3.50
C THR A 22 16.75 15.61 -3.52
N PHE A 23 15.56 15.98 -3.06
CA PHE A 23 14.37 15.15 -3.10
C PHE A 23 13.20 16.02 -3.55
N GLU A 24 12.58 15.68 -4.67
CA GLU A 24 11.50 16.46 -5.28
C GLU A 24 10.31 15.55 -5.59
N VAL A 25 9.12 15.99 -5.20
CA VAL A 25 7.85 15.36 -5.55
C VAL A 25 7.17 16.26 -6.58
N GLY A 26 6.74 15.69 -7.70
CA GLY A 26 6.11 16.44 -8.78
C GLY A 26 4.84 17.17 -8.32
N PRO A 27 4.56 18.39 -8.82
CA PRO A 27 3.46 19.23 -8.32
C PRO A 27 2.05 18.66 -8.60
N THR A 28 1.94 17.69 -9.50
CA THR A 28 0.68 17.00 -9.83
C THR A 28 0.45 15.74 -9.00
N VAL A 29 1.39 15.36 -8.13
CA VAL A 29 1.28 14.16 -7.30
C VAL A 29 0.27 14.42 -6.18
N GLN A 30 -0.71 13.55 -6.07
CA GLN A 30 -1.69 13.49 -4.99
C GLN A 30 -1.47 12.17 -4.26
N THR A 31 -0.89 12.26 -3.06
CA THR A 31 -0.55 11.09 -2.25
C THR A 31 -1.73 10.64 -1.41
N ALA A 32 -1.99 9.34 -1.36
CA ALA A 32 -2.73 8.74 -0.26
C ALA A 32 -1.82 7.78 0.50
N TYR A 33 -1.72 7.99 1.81
CA TYR A 33 -0.94 7.16 2.71
C TYR A 33 -1.88 6.20 3.43
N ILE A 34 -1.63 4.89 3.28
CA ILE A 34 -2.30 3.86 4.08
C ILE A 34 -1.32 3.45 5.16
N ASP A 35 -1.53 3.93 6.37
CA ASP A 35 -0.91 3.35 7.55
C ASP A 35 -1.85 2.40 8.28
N GLN A 36 -1.27 1.66 9.23
CA GLN A 36 -2.02 0.79 10.14
C GLN A 36 -2.76 1.58 11.23
N GLN A 37 -2.62 2.91 11.29
CA GLN A 37 -3.37 3.72 12.25
C GLN A 37 -4.75 3.97 11.64
N HIS A 38 -5.67 3.05 11.94
CA HIS A 38 -7.07 3.18 11.55
C HIS A 38 -7.60 4.56 11.95
N ASP A 39 -7.79 5.44 10.96
CA ASP A 39 -8.72 6.54 11.07
C ASP A 39 -10.04 5.96 11.58
N SER A 40 -10.63 6.54 12.62
CA SER A 40 -11.81 5.96 13.23
C SER A 40 -12.98 6.03 12.25
N LEU A 41 -13.31 4.91 11.59
CA LEU A 41 -14.52 4.82 10.76
C LEU A 41 -15.76 5.04 11.64
N ASP A 42 -16.73 5.79 11.12
CA ASP A 42 -18.02 5.96 11.80
C ASP A 42 -18.77 4.63 11.83
N GLY A 43 -18.75 3.97 12.99
CA GLY A 43 -19.36 2.65 13.18
C GLY A 43 -20.88 2.63 12.97
N SER A 44 -21.54 3.78 12.94
CA SER A 44 -22.99 3.91 12.74
C SER A 44 -23.41 3.87 11.28
N LYS A 45 -22.49 4.06 10.32
CA LYS A 45 -22.76 4.02 8.88
C LYS A 45 -22.71 2.60 8.35
N SER A 46 -23.40 2.36 7.23
CA SER A 46 -23.25 1.11 6.49
C SER A 46 -21.90 1.08 5.76
N VAL A 47 -21.45 -0.09 5.33
CA VAL A 47 -20.28 -0.24 4.44
C VAL A 47 -20.47 0.59 3.17
N PHE A 48 -21.65 0.50 2.55
CA PHE A 48 -21.99 1.25 1.36
C PHE A 48 -21.90 2.75 1.59
N ASP A 49 -22.53 3.28 2.64
CA ASP A 49 -22.53 4.72 2.92
C ASP A 49 -21.13 5.23 3.25
N THR A 50 -20.35 4.41 3.97
CA THR A 50 -18.97 4.74 4.31
C THR A 50 -18.13 4.88 3.05
N ILE A 51 -18.14 3.88 2.17
CA ILE A 51 -17.32 3.86 0.96
C ILE A 51 -17.85 4.85 -0.09
N SER A 52 -19.15 4.86 -0.36
CA SER A 52 -19.73 5.65 -1.44
C SER A 52 -20.04 7.10 -1.06
N GLY A 53 -20.29 7.37 0.22
CA GLY A 53 -20.93 8.62 0.65
C GLY A 53 -22.44 8.63 0.41
N GLY A 54 -23.06 7.46 0.23
CA GLY A 54 -24.49 7.30 -0.03
C GLY A 54 -24.91 7.54 -1.49
N THR A 55 -23.95 7.58 -2.43
CA THR A 55 -24.22 7.83 -3.84
C THR A 55 -24.18 6.54 -4.66
N GLU A 56 -25.08 6.38 -5.64
CA GLU A 56 -25.10 5.21 -6.53
C GLU A 56 -23.97 5.25 -7.59
N THR A 57 -23.38 6.42 -7.81
CA THR A 57 -22.20 6.62 -8.67
C THR A 57 -21.15 7.46 -7.96
N MET A 58 -19.87 7.13 -8.19
CA MET A 58 -18.72 7.89 -7.69
C MET A 58 -17.86 8.37 -8.86
N LEU A 59 -17.23 9.53 -8.72
CA LEU A 59 -16.18 9.98 -9.63
C LEU A 59 -14.82 9.49 -9.10
N MET A 60 -14.13 8.65 -9.87
CA MET A 60 -12.80 8.13 -9.53
C MET A 60 -11.87 8.32 -10.71
N ALA A 61 -10.75 9.03 -10.51
CA ALA A 61 -9.77 9.33 -11.57
C ALA A 61 -10.42 9.89 -12.86
N GLY A 62 -11.40 10.78 -12.72
CA GLY A 62 -12.12 11.39 -13.86
C GLY A 62 -13.14 10.49 -14.56
N ARG A 63 -13.42 9.28 -14.05
CA ARG A 63 -14.43 8.36 -14.59
C ARG A 63 -15.57 8.13 -13.60
N GLN A 64 -16.79 8.02 -14.10
CA GLN A 64 -17.93 7.58 -13.27
C GLN A 64 -17.86 6.07 -13.06
N VAL A 65 -17.97 5.64 -11.80
CA VAL A 65 -17.93 4.24 -11.38
C VAL A 65 -19.22 3.94 -10.62
N ASN A 66 -19.85 2.79 -10.89
CA ASN A 66 -20.99 2.33 -10.11
C ASN A 66 -20.55 1.96 -8.70
N SER A 67 -21.16 2.58 -7.69
CA SER A 67 -20.72 2.46 -6.30
C SER A 67 -20.85 1.05 -5.75
N ARG A 68 -21.97 0.37 -6.04
CA ARG A 68 -22.21 -1.00 -5.56
C ARG A 68 -21.23 -1.98 -6.18
N ALA A 69 -20.95 -1.83 -7.47
CA ALA A 69 -19.95 -2.63 -8.16
C ALA A 69 -18.55 -2.40 -7.57
N TYR A 70 -18.18 -1.15 -7.26
CA TYR A 70 -16.91 -0.83 -6.61
C TYR A 70 -16.81 -1.44 -5.21
N VAL A 71 -17.84 -1.27 -4.36
CA VAL A 71 -17.89 -1.85 -3.02
C VAL A 71 -17.77 -3.37 -3.06
N SER A 72 -18.42 -4.02 -4.03
CA SER A 72 -18.32 -5.47 -4.23
C SER A 72 -16.90 -5.95 -4.55
N LYS A 73 -16.03 -5.13 -5.15
CA LYS A 73 -14.61 -5.50 -5.38
C LYS A 73 -13.84 -5.73 -4.08
N PHE A 74 -14.30 -5.16 -2.98
CA PHE A 74 -13.72 -5.35 -1.64
C PHE A 74 -14.43 -6.44 -0.86
N ASN A 75 -15.08 -7.37 -1.56
CA ASN A 75 -15.79 -8.52 -1.02
C ASN A 75 -16.95 -8.16 -0.07
N PHE A 76 -17.67 -7.07 -0.39
CA PHE A 76 -18.92 -6.69 0.25
C PHE A 76 -20.04 -6.76 -0.79
N ALA A 77 -20.69 -7.92 -0.93
CA ALA A 77 -21.73 -8.15 -1.92
C ALA A 77 -23.13 -8.17 -1.28
N GLY A 78 -24.13 -7.73 -2.04
CA GLY A 78 -25.54 -7.79 -1.60
C GLY A 78 -25.77 -7.15 -0.24
N GLY A 79 -26.35 -7.91 0.70
CA GLY A 79 -26.67 -7.44 2.05
C GLY A 79 -25.46 -7.04 2.89
N ASP A 80 -24.24 -7.49 2.54
CA ASP A 80 -23.02 -7.10 3.27
C ASP A 80 -22.74 -5.60 3.15
N GLN A 81 -23.20 -4.97 2.08
CA GLN A 81 -23.05 -3.52 1.87
C GLN A 81 -23.85 -2.70 2.90
N GLU A 82 -24.92 -3.28 3.46
CA GLU A 82 -25.79 -2.61 4.43
C GLU A 82 -25.36 -2.85 5.89
N LYS A 83 -24.39 -3.75 6.12
CA LYS A 83 -23.83 -3.98 7.46
C LYS A 83 -23.24 -2.70 8.02
N LYS A 84 -23.48 -2.47 9.31
CA LYS A 84 -22.88 -1.33 10.03
C LYS A 84 -21.39 -1.54 10.23
N VAL A 85 -20.57 -0.52 9.97
CA VAL A 85 -19.11 -0.61 10.10
C VAL A 85 -18.69 -1.01 11.53
N GLY A 86 -19.44 -0.60 12.55
CA GLY A 86 -19.18 -0.99 13.93
C GLY A 86 -19.27 -2.50 14.19
N SER A 87 -20.08 -3.22 13.40
CA SER A 87 -20.30 -4.68 13.51
C SER A 87 -19.28 -5.54 12.76
N LEU A 88 -18.41 -4.91 11.96
CA LEU A 88 -17.42 -5.60 11.14
C LEU A 88 -16.27 -6.15 11.98
N SER A 89 -15.76 -7.31 11.56
CA SER A 89 -14.48 -7.85 12.00
C SER A 89 -13.30 -6.92 11.64
N GLY A 90 -12.14 -7.14 12.25
CA GLY A 90 -10.93 -6.35 11.94
C GLY A 90 -10.55 -6.43 10.45
N GLY A 91 -10.57 -7.61 9.85
CA GLY A 91 -10.28 -7.80 8.42
C GLY A 91 -11.31 -7.13 7.50
N GLU A 92 -12.60 -7.16 7.86
CA GLU A 92 -13.63 -6.40 7.14
C GLU A 92 -13.39 -4.89 7.25
N LYS A 93 -13.07 -4.36 8.44
CA LYS A 93 -12.74 -2.94 8.61
C LYS A 93 -11.54 -2.54 7.76
N ASN A 94 -10.52 -3.38 7.67
CA ASN A 94 -9.36 -3.12 6.82
C ASN A 94 -9.74 -3.04 5.33
N ARG A 95 -10.64 -3.91 4.85
CA ARG A 95 -11.16 -3.83 3.48
C ARG A 95 -11.96 -2.54 3.22
N VAL A 96 -12.74 -2.06 4.20
CA VAL A 96 -13.43 -0.76 4.10
C VAL A 96 -12.42 0.39 4.03
N HIS A 97 -11.38 0.36 4.86
CA HIS A 97 -10.29 1.34 4.82
C HIS A 97 -9.61 1.39 3.47
N LEU A 98 -9.23 0.24 2.94
CA LEU A 98 -8.60 0.14 1.62
C LEU A 98 -9.50 0.74 0.52
N ALA A 99 -10.79 0.39 0.52
CA ALA A 99 -11.75 0.91 -0.44
C ALA A 99 -11.88 2.45 -0.36
N MET A 100 -11.83 3.00 0.86
CA MET A 100 -11.86 4.44 1.12
C MET A 100 -10.61 5.15 0.62
N THR A 101 -9.43 4.60 0.89
CA THR A 101 -8.18 5.21 0.45
C THR A 101 -8.09 5.25 -1.08
N LEU A 102 -8.42 4.15 -1.75
CA LEU A 102 -8.38 4.07 -3.21
C LEU A 102 -9.40 5.00 -3.90
N LYS A 103 -10.43 5.45 -3.17
CA LYS A 103 -11.39 6.45 -3.66
C LYS A 103 -10.83 7.87 -3.67
N GLN A 104 -9.83 8.22 -2.86
CA GLN A 104 -9.41 9.61 -2.59
C GLN A 104 -8.83 10.37 -3.79
N GLY A 105 -8.85 9.81 -5.01
CA GLY A 105 -8.35 10.49 -6.21
C GLY A 105 -6.83 10.62 -6.25
N ALA A 106 -6.13 10.01 -5.29
CA ALA A 106 -4.69 9.92 -5.27
C ALA A 106 -4.19 9.25 -6.56
N ASN A 107 -3.04 9.73 -7.04
CA ASN A 107 -2.29 9.12 -8.12
C ASN A 107 -0.96 8.52 -7.64
N LEU A 108 -0.65 8.67 -6.34
CA LEU A 108 0.44 7.99 -5.65
C LEU A 108 -0.07 7.34 -4.36
N LEU A 109 -0.02 6.01 -4.28
CA LEU A 109 -0.33 5.26 -3.06
C LEU A 109 0.95 4.94 -2.31
N LEU A 110 0.97 5.18 -1.02
CA LEU A 110 2.06 4.82 -0.12
C LEU A 110 1.54 3.79 0.88
N LEU A 111 2.03 2.56 0.79
CA LEU A 111 1.55 1.40 1.55
C LEU A 111 2.66 0.85 2.46
N ASP A 112 2.50 0.92 3.78
CA ASP A 112 3.46 0.36 4.74
C ASP A 112 2.98 -0.99 5.31
N GLU A 113 3.56 -2.08 4.83
CA GLU A 113 3.21 -3.47 5.13
C GLU A 113 1.70 -3.76 5.00
N PRO A 114 1.09 -3.54 3.82
CA PRO A 114 -0.36 -3.55 3.64
C PRO A 114 -0.98 -4.96 3.72
N THR A 115 -0.17 -6.01 3.66
CA THR A 115 -0.61 -7.40 3.80
C THR A 115 -0.68 -7.88 5.25
N ASN A 116 -0.17 -7.08 6.21
CA ASN A 116 -0.28 -7.45 7.61
C ASN A 116 -1.75 -7.54 8.04
N ASP A 117 -2.07 -8.58 8.81
CA ASP A 117 -3.41 -8.83 9.35
C ASP A 117 -4.52 -9.03 8.30
N LEU A 118 -4.14 -9.23 7.03
CA LEU A 118 -5.06 -9.57 5.95
C LEU A 118 -5.19 -11.08 5.76
N ASP A 119 -6.42 -11.54 5.60
CA ASP A 119 -6.70 -12.88 5.11
C ASP A 119 -6.40 -12.97 3.59
N VAL A 120 -6.31 -14.20 3.08
CA VAL A 120 -5.96 -14.47 1.67
C VAL A 120 -6.92 -13.80 0.68
N ASN A 121 -8.20 -13.68 1.02
CA ASN A 121 -9.18 -13.05 0.13
C ASN A 121 -9.00 -11.53 0.11
N ALA A 122 -8.68 -10.93 1.24
CA ALA A 122 -8.39 -9.51 1.34
C ALA A 122 -7.07 -9.14 0.64
N ILE A 123 -6.05 -10.00 0.72
CA ILE A 123 -4.80 -9.82 -0.05
C ILE A 123 -5.11 -9.82 -1.55
N ARG A 124 -5.88 -10.79 -2.05
CA ARG A 124 -6.27 -10.82 -3.48
C ARG A 124 -7.05 -9.58 -3.91
N ALA A 125 -7.98 -9.10 -3.08
CA ALA A 125 -8.71 -7.88 -3.37
C ALA A 125 -7.80 -6.64 -3.44
N LEU A 126 -6.78 -6.58 -2.57
CA LEU A 126 -5.74 -5.55 -2.62
C LEU A 126 -4.89 -5.67 -3.89
N GLU A 127 -4.47 -6.87 -4.27
CA GLU A 127 -3.72 -7.12 -5.50
C GLU A 127 -4.50 -6.66 -6.74
N ASP A 128 -5.76 -7.10 -6.89
CA ASP A 128 -6.62 -6.73 -8.02
C ASP A 128 -6.84 -5.21 -8.08
N ALA A 129 -6.99 -4.57 -6.92
CA ALA A 129 -7.19 -3.14 -6.82
C ALA A 129 -5.93 -2.35 -7.21
N LEU A 130 -4.74 -2.81 -6.80
CA LEU A 130 -3.47 -2.20 -7.17
C LEU A 130 -3.11 -2.44 -8.64
N GLU A 131 -3.37 -3.64 -9.17
CA GLU A 131 -3.17 -3.96 -10.59
C GLU A 131 -4.07 -3.08 -11.50
N SER A 132 -5.27 -2.75 -11.01
CA SER A 132 -6.21 -1.87 -11.72
C SER A 132 -5.99 -0.37 -11.48
N PHE A 133 -5.07 0.00 -10.58
CA PHE A 133 -4.86 1.38 -10.20
C PHE A 133 -4.06 2.12 -11.28
N ALA A 134 -4.64 3.21 -11.81
CA ALA A 134 -4.02 3.96 -12.91
C ALA A 134 -2.84 4.86 -12.48
N GLY A 135 -2.56 4.94 -11.18
CA GLY A 135 -1.45 5.72 -10.63
C GLY A 135 -0.22 4.86 -10.30
N CYS A 136 0.64 5.40 -9.45
CA CYS A 136 1.82 4.71 -8.93
C CYS A 136 1.57 4.24 -7.49
N ALA A 137 2.13 3.10 -7.11
CA ALA A 137 2.13 2.64 -5.72
C ALA A 137 3.58 2.39 -5.27
N VAL A 138 3.95 2.94 -4.11
CA VAL A 138 5.18 2.60 -3.41
C VAL A 138 4.78 1.75 -2.22
N ILE A 139 5.30 0.52 -2.21
CA ILE A 139 4.87 -0.51 -1.29
C ILE A 139 6.08 -0.99 -0.48
N ILE A 140 5.96 -0.93 0.83
CA ILE A 140 6.86 -1.60 1.75
C ILE A 140 6.19 -2.93 2.11
N SER A 141 6.84 -4.05 1.79
CA SER A 141 6.32 -5.36 2.18
C SER A 141 7.46 -6.35 2.46
N HIS A 142 7.20 -7.28 3.37
CA HIS A 142 7.99 -8.49 3.55
C HIS A 142 7.41 -9.73 2.86
N ASP A 143 6.24 -9.61 2.22
CA ASP A 143 5.58 -10.69 1.48
C ASP A 143 6.15 -10.82 0.06
N ARG A 144 6.91 -11.90 -0.16
CA ARG A 144 7.58 -12.17 -1.44
C ARG A 144 6.59 -12.45 -2.57
N TRP A 145 5.49 -13.15 -2.28
CA TRP A 145 4.50 -13.49 -3.29
C TRP A 145 3.75 -12.25 -3.77
N PHE A 146 3.40 -11.38 -2.82
CA PHE A 146 2.77 -10.10 -3.11
C PHE A 146 3.67 -9.19 -3.96
N LEU A 147 4.96 -9.10 -3.60
CA LEU A 147 5.94 -8.34 -4.39
C LEU A 147 6.17 -8.96 -5.77
N ASP A 148 6.22 -10.28 -5.89
CA ASP A 148 6.35 -10.95 -7.19
C ASP A 148 5.17 -10.69 -8.11
N ARG A 149 3.96 -10.58 -7.54
CA ARG A 149 2.74 -10.34 -8.30
C ARG A 149 2.64 -8.92 -8.83
N LEU A 150 3.06 -7.91 -8.06
CA LEU A 150 2.76 -6.51 -8.33
C LEU A 150 3.97 -5.63 -8.66
N ALA A 151 5.17 -5.99 -8.19
CA ALA A 151 6.32 -5.11 -8.32
C ALA A 151 6.82 -5.05 -9.77
N THR A 152 6.96 -3.82 -10.27
CA THR A 152 7.69 -3.54 -11.51
C THR A 152 9.14 -3.13 -11.24
N HIS A 153 9.41 -2.66 -10.01
CA HIS A 153 10.72 -2.23 -9.55
C HIS A 153 10.88 -2.58 -8.07
N ILE A 154 12.12 -2.90 -7.68
CA ILE A 154 12.52 -3.16 -6.30
C ILE A 154 13.52 -2.08 -5.87
N LEU A 155 13.19 -1.38 -4.78
CA LEU A 155 14.13 -0.55 -4.04
C LEU A 155 14.60 -1.33 -2.81
N ALA A 156 15.72 -2.03 -2.95
CA ALA A 156 16.26 -2.88 -1.90
C ALA A 156 17.23 -2.11 -1.00
N PHE A 157 16.92 -2.06 0.29
CA PHE A 157 17.84 -1.58 1.32
C PHE A 157 18.70 -2.75 1.77
N GLU A 158 19.93 -2.81 1.27
CA GLU A 158 20.90 -3.85 1.58
C GLU A 158 21.75 -3.47 2.81
N GLY A 159 22.72 -4.33 3.18
CA GLY A 159 23.66 -4.04 4.27
C GLY A 159 24.49 -2.79 3.97
N ASP A 160 25.15 -2.26 5.01
CA ASP A 160 26.09 -1.14 4.89
C ASP A 160 25.49 0.15 4.29
N SER A 161 24.19 0.37 4.49
CA SER A 161 23.45 1.55 4.00
C SER A 161 23.40 1.68 2.47
N GLU A 162 23.62 0.59 1.74
CA GLU A 162 23.41 0.58 0.30
C GLU A 162 21.92 0.43 -0.05
N VAL A 163 21.48 1.23 -1.01
CA VAL A 163 20.14 1.14 -1.58
C VAL A 163 20.28 0.80 -3.06
N VAL A 164 19.72 -0.33 -3.48
CA VAL A 164 19.79 -0.84 -4.85
C VAL A 164 18.43 -0.65 -5.51
N TRP A 165 18.43 0.04 -6.65
CA TRP A 165 17.28 0.12 -7.55
C TRP A 165 17.40 -0.98 -8.59
N PHE A 166 16.33 -1.77 -8.73
CA PHE A 166 16.26 -2.89 -9.67
C PHE A 166 14.94 -2.84 -10.44
N GLU A 167 15.00 -3.05 -11.76
CA GLU A 167 13.83 -3.17 -12.62
C GLU A 167 13.46 -4.65 -12.77
N GLY A 168 12.23 -4.99 -12.37
CA GLY A 168 11.75 -6.36 -12.26
C GLY A 168 11.08 -6.63 -10.91
N ASN A 169 10.63 -7.87 -10.74
CA ASN A 169 9.93 -8.28 -9.52
C ASN A 169 10.92 -8.77 -8.43
N PHE A 170 10.40 -9.32 -7.32
CA PHE A 170 11.25 -9.73 -6.21
C PHE A 170 12.12 -10.95 -6.54
N SER A 171 11.58 -11.93 -7.26
CA SER A 171 12.29 -13.12 -7.73
C SER A 171 13.44 -12.77 -8.67
N ASP A 172 13.20 -11.86 -9.62
CA ASP A 172 14.22 -11.35 -10.55
C ASP A 172 15.36 -10.66 -9.78
N TYR A 173 15.01 -9.84 -8.79
CA TYR A 173 15.97 -9.17 -7.92
C TYR A 173 16.79 -10.17 -7.08
N GLU A 174 16.16 -11.18 -6.48
CA GLU A 174 16.87 -12.20 -5.69
C GLU A 174 17.85 -13.01 -6.56
N GLU A 175 17.47 -13.34 -7.79
CA GLU A 175 18.39 -14.00 -8.73
C GLU A 175 19.58 -13.11 -9.07
N ALA A 176 19.33 -11.85 -9.41
CA ALA A 176 20.38 -10.87 -9.70
C ALA A 176 21.32 -10.65 -8.51
N LYS A 177 20.75 -10.54 -7.31
CA LYS A 177 21.49 -10.40 -6.06
C LYS A 177 22.38 -11.62 -5.80
N ARG A 178 21.84 -12.83 -5.96
CA ARG A 178 22.62 -14.07 -5.80
C ARG A 178 23.77 -14.16 -6.80
N LYS A 179 23.57 -13.71 -8.05
CA LYS A 179 24.66 -13.61 -9.04
C LYS A 179 25.73 -12.60 -8.64
N ARG A 180 25.35 -11.47 -8.05
CA ARG A 180 26.27 -10.40 -7.64
C ARG A 180 27.06 -10.75 -6.37
N LEU A 181 26.41 -11.35 -5.37
CA LEU A 181 26.97 -11.53 -4.03
C LEU A 181 27.34 -12.99 -3.70
N GLY A 182 26.86 -13.97 -4.48
CA GLY A 182 26.93 -15.40 -4.15
C GLY A 182 25.86 -15.83 -3.15
N ASP A 183 25.96 -17.06 -2.64
CA ASP A 183 25.12 -17.58 -1.54
C ASP A 183 25.55 -16.94 -0.20
N VAL A 184 25.16 -15.69 -0.01
CA VAL A 184 25.36 -15.00 1.27
C VAL A 184 24.09 -15.21 2.09
N GLU A 185 24.16 -16.05 3.12
CA GLU A 185 23.08 -16.13 4.12
C GLU A 185 22.77 -14.72 4.65
N PRO A 186 21.49 -14.37 4.87
CA PRO A 186 21.11 -13.04 5.33
C PRO A 186 21.73 -12.75 6.70
N LYS A 187 22.84 -12.01 6.72
CA LYS A 187 23.43 -11.47 7.94
C LYS A 187 22.50 -10.39 8.48
N ARG A 188 21.99 -10.55 9.71
CA ARG A 188 21.26 -9.48 10.40
C ARG A 188 22.16 -8.24 10.49
N VAL A 189 21.79 -7.18 9.79
CA VAL A 189 22.46 -5.88 9.85
C VAL A 189 22.38 -5.37 11.30
N ARG A 190 23.54 -5.30 11.98
CA ARG A 190 23.65 -4.66 13.30
C ARG A 190 23.93 -3.18 13.08
N TYR A 191 22.92 -2.35 13.22
CA TYR A 191 23.12 -0.90 13.27
C TYR A 191 23.91 -0.52 14.53
N LYS A 192 25.00 0.24 14.36
CA LYS A 192 25.66 0.94 15.48
C LYS A 192 24.69 2.01 15.99
N LYS A 193 24.43 2.02 17.30
CA LYS A 193 23.74 3.15 17.94
C LYS A 193 24.58 4.41 17.69
N LEU A 194 24.03 5.37 16.95
CA LEU A 194 24.52 6.74 16.96
C LEU A 194 24.25 7.27 18.38
N GLY A 195 25.34 7.53 19.10
CA GLY A 195 25.33 8.16 20.42
C GLY A 195 25.46 9.67 20.31
#